data_AF-A0A2Y9RSZ4-F1
#
_entry.id   AF-A0A2Y9RSZ4-F1
#
_cell.length_a   1.000
_cell.length_b   1.000
_cell.length_c   1.000
_cell.angle_alpha   90.00
_cell.angle_beta   90.00
_cell.angle_gamma   90.00
#
_symmetry.space_group_name_H-M   'P 1'
#
loop_
_entity.id
_entity.type
_entity.pdbx_description
1 polymer ?
#
loop_
_entity_poly.entity_id
_entity_poly.type
_entity_poly.pdbx_seq_one_letter_code
_entity_poly.pdbx_strand_id
1 'polypeptide(L)' 'MNSLQAGGWKNEVRSSHVPFVDGQLFDLRILVLQNEYQVVINGQHCYSFAHRLQPGSVRMMQVWRDVSLTSVDIS' A
#
# COMPACT_ATOMS: atom_id res chain seq x y z
N MET A 1 7.56 -3.15 2.28
CA MET A 1 7.24 -2.01 1.39
C MET A 1 8.51 -1.49 0.72
N ASN A 2 8.45 -1.10 -0.54
CA ASN A 2 9.63 -0.60 -1.26
C ASN A 2 9.23 0.30 -2.44
N SER A 3 10.22 0.87 -3.11
CA SER A 3 10.10 1.64 -4.35
C SER A 3 11.11 1.11 -5.37
N LEU A 4 10.68 0.93 -6.62
CA LEU A 4 11.56 0.66 -7.76
C LEU A 4 11.86 1.98 -8.46
N GLN A 5 13.12 2.36 -8.59
CA GLN A 5 13.52 3.60 -9.27
C GLN A 5 14.70 3.33 -10.18
N ALA A 6 14.62 3.80 -11.43
CA ALA A 6 15.64 3.55 -12.46
C ALA A 6 16.01 2.06 -12.60
N GLY A 7 15.02 1.17 -12.55
CA GLY A 7 15.20 -0.28 -12.67
C GLY A 7 15.76 -0.99 -11.43
N GLY A 8 16.06 -0.27 -10.35
CA GLY A 8 16.62 -0.84 -9.11
C GLY A 8 15.70 -0.70 -7.91
N TRP A 9 15.59 -1.77 -7.12
CA TRP A 9 14.93 -1.72 -5.81
C TRP A 9 15.73 -0.86 -4.84
N LYS A 10 15.04 -0.12 -3.99
CA LYS A 10 15.66 0.69 -2.92
C LYS A 10 15.59 -0.04 -1.59
N ASN A 11 15.90 0.66 -0.50
CA ASN A 11 15.89 0.08 0.84
C ASN A 11 14.49 -0.43 1.19
N GLU A 12 14.41 -1.69 1.61
CA GLU A 12 13.16 -2.30 2.03
C GLU A 12 12.75 -1.80 3.42
N VAL A 13 11.47 -1.45 3.58
CA VAL A 13 10.85 -1.20 4.88
C VAL A 13 10.05 -2.44 5.25
N ARG A 14 10.45 -3.13 6.31
CA ARG A 14 9.80 -4.34 6.81
C ARG A 14 8.92 -4.03 8.01
N SER A 15 7.81 -4.74 8.12
CA SER A 15 6.97 -4.78 9.31
C SER A 15 6.69 -6.25 9.62
N SER A 16 6.73 -6.62 10.90
CA SER A 16 6.34 -7.95 11.37
C SER A 16 4.84 -8.09 11.59
N HIS A 17 4.08 -6.99 11.48
CA HIS A 17 2.65 -6.98 11.70
C HIS A 17 1.90 -7.55 10.49
N VAL A 18 1.08 -8.58 10.72
CA VAL A 18 0.25 -9.26 9.73
C VAL A 18 -1.23 -9.10 10.11
N PRO A 19 -1.95 -8.12 9.55
CA PRO A 19 -3.36 -7.81 9.86
C PRO A 19 -4.37 -8.61 9.01
N PHE A 20 -3.90 -9.53 8.19
CA PHE A 20 -4.74 -10.34 7.31
C PHE A 20 -4.97 -11.73 7.91
N VAL A 21 -6.18 -12.25 7.72
CA VAL A 21 -6.55 -13.61 8.12
C VAL A 21 -6.92 -14.38 6.87
N ASP A 22 -6.39 -15.60 6.73
CA ASP A 22 -6.64 -16.45 5.57
C ASP A 22 -8.15 -16.72 5.40
N GLY A 23 -8.63 -16.67 4.16
CA GLY A 23 -10.05 -16.82 3.82
C GLY A 23 -10.99 -15.69 4.24
N GLN A 24 -10.51 -14.63 4.93
CA GLN A 24 -11.35 -13.50 5.33
C GLN A 24 -11.26 -12.32 4.36
N LEU A 25 -12.39 -11.63 4.17
CA LEU A 25 -12.43 -10.36 3.44
C LEU A 25 -11.72 -9.27 4.25
N PHE A 26 -11.12 -8.31 3.54
CA PHE A 26 -10.51 -7.13 4.15
C PHE A 26 -10.85 -5.87 3.36
N ASP A 27 -10.99 -4.75 4.08
CA ASP A 27 -11.00 -3.39 3.53
C ASP A 27 -9.58 -2.83 3.63
N LEU A 28 -8.99 -2.43 2.51
CA LEU A 28 -7.66 -1.83 2.47
C LEU A 28 -7.74 -0.43 1.88
N ARG A 29 -7.25 0.55 2.63
CA ARG A 29 -7.16 1.95 2.18
C ARG A 29 -5.70 2.40 2.20
N ILE A 30 -5.29 3.06 1.12
CA ILE A 30 -4.00 3.73 1.02
C ILE A 30 -4.28 5.22 0.99
N LEU A 31 -4.03 5.91 2.10
CA LEU A 31 -4.21 7.35 2.21
C LEU A 31 -2.94 8.05 1.73
N VAL A 32 -3.10 9.08 0.90
CA VAL A 32 -2.00 9.96 0.49
C VAL A 32 -1.95 11.13 1.46
N LEU A 33 -1.12 11.03 2.49
CA LEU A 33 -0.88 12.11 3.45
C LEU A 33 0.26 13.00 2.97
N GLN A 34 0.48 14.12 3.65
CA GLN A 34 1.49 15.11 3.27
C GLN A 34 2.91 14.51 3.11
N ASN A 35 3.29 13.59 4.01
CA ASN A 35 4.66 13.06 4.07
C ASN A 35 4.78 11.57 3.75
N GLU A 36 3.65 10.86 3.66
CA GLU A 36 3.65 9.40 3.52
C GLU A 36 2.37 8.84 2.87
N TYR A 37 2.48 7.60 2.43
CA TYR A 37 1.32 6.73 2.27
C TYR A 37 1.02 6.07 3.60
N GLN A 38 -0.21 6.22 4.10
CA GLN A 38 -0.71 5.51 5.27
C GLN A 38 -1.61 4.37 4.84
N VAL A 39 -1.31 3.15 5.27
CA VAL A 39 -2.12 1.96 4.96
C VAL A 39 -3.00 1.61 6.16
N VAL A 40 -4.30 1.62 5.92
CA VAL A 40 -5.34 1.29 6.89
C VAL A 40 -6.03 0.01 6.44
N ILE A 41 -6.13 -0.98 7.34
CA ILE A 41 -6.77 -2.27 7.07
C ILE A 41 -7.86 -2.48 8.09
N ASN A 42 -9.09 -2.74 7.62
CA ASN A 42 -10.29 -2.90 8.46
C ASN A 42 -10.46 -1.75 9.47
N GLY A 43 -10.18 -0.52 9.05
CA GLY A 43 -10.28 0.69 9.87
C GLY A 43 -9.10 0.96 10.81
N GLN A 44 -8.11 0.05 10.90
CA GLN A 44 -6.93 0.22 11.75
C GLN A 44 -5.71 0.64 10.94
N HIS A 45 -4.94 1.62 11.41
CA HIS A 45 -3.63 1.94 10.85
C HIS A 45 -2.65 0.78 11.07
N CYS A 46 -2.07 0.27 9.97
CA CYS A 46 -1.17 -0.88 10.00
C CYS A 46 0.24 -0.53 9.53
N TYR A 47 0.37 0.33 8.52
CA TYR A 47 1.66 0.66 7.91
C TYR A 47 1.76 2.13 7.49
N SER A 48 2.99 2.63 7.49
CA SER A 48 3.35 3.95 6.94
C SER A 48 4.54 3.80 6.00
N PHE A 49 4.51 4.51 4.88
CA PHE A 49 5.60 4.54 3.91
C PHE A 49 5.86 5.97 3.45
N ALA A 50 6.95 6.56 3.95
CA ALA A 50 7.36 7.91 3.58
C ALA A 50 7.52 8.06 2.06
N HIS A 51 7.08 9.21 1.53
CA HIS A 51 7.17 9.50 0.11
C HIS A 51 8.63 9.51 -0.36
N ARG A 52 8.97 8.62 -1.29
CA ARG A 52 10.29 8.59 -1.96
C ARG A 52 10.26 9.22 -3.35
N LEU A 53 9.05 9.39 -3.89
CA LEU A 53 8.72 10.04 -5.15
C LEU A 53 7.51 10.92 -4.89
N GLN A 54 7.32 11.94 -5.73
CA GLN A 54 6.17 12.83 -5.62
C GLN A 54 4.88 12.05 -5.86
N PRO A 55 3.90 12.06 -4.94
CA PRO A 55 2.64 11.31 -5.13
C PRO A 55 1.90 11.70 -6.41
N GLY A 56 1.96 12.98 -6.80
CA GLY A 56 1.38 13.47 -8.06
C GLY A 56 2.02 12.90 -9.33
N SER A 57 3.13 12.16 -9.23
CA SER A 57 3.72 11.45 -10.36
C SER A 57 3.08 10.08 -10.64
N VAL A 58 2.24 9.57 -9.72
CA VAL A 58 1.56 8.28 -9.88
C VAL A 58 0.49 8.39 -10.96
N ARG A 59 0.49 7.43 -11.90
CA ARG A 59 -0.45 7.39 -13.04
C ARG A 59 -1.25 6.10 -13.15
N MET A 60 -0.84 5.06 -12.43
CA MET A 60 -1.41 3.72 -12.54
C MET A 60 -1.32 3.01 -11.19
N MET A 61 -2.34 2.21 -10.87
CA MET A 61 -2.38 1.29 -9.74
C MET A 61 -2.56 -0.15 -10.26
N GLN A 62 -1.79 -1.08 -9.70
CA GLN A 62 -1.89 -2.50 -10.01
C GLN A 62 -2.09 -3.31 -8.72
N VAL A 63 -3.10 -4.17 -8.72
CA VAL A 63 -3.35 -5.18 -7.68
C VAL A 63 -3.21 -6.54 -8.34
N TRP A 64 -2.41 -7.42 -7.74
CA TRP A 64 -2.02 -8.71 -8.33
C TRP A 64 -1.56 -9.67 -7.24
N ARG A 65 -1.26 -10.92 -7.63
CA ARG A 65 -0.98 -12.09 -6.78
C ARG A 65 -2.26 -12.73 -6.24
N ASP A 66 -2.14 -13.48 -5.15
CA ASP A 66 -3.17 -14.38 -4.63
C ASP A 66 -4.22 -13.58 -3.85
N VAL A 67 -5.05 -12.83 -4.59
CA VAL A 67 -6.13 -12.01 -4.05
C VAL A 67 -7.30 -11.99 -5.03
N SER A 68 -8.52 -12.03 -4.50
CA SER A 68 -9.74 -11.75 -5.26
C SER A 68 -10.19 -10.33 -4.96
N LEU A 69 -10.24 -9.49 -5.99
CA LEU A 69 -10.62 -8.08 -5.87
C LEU A 69 -12.11 -7.92 -6.15
N THR A 70 -12.86 -7.36 -5.20
CA THR A 70 -14.31 -7.17 -5.32
C THR A 70 -14.67 -5.75 -5.76
N SER A 71 -13.93 -4.74 -5.30
CA SER A 71 -14.12 -3.34 -5.68
C SER A 71 -12.83 -2.54 -5.56
N VAL A 72 -12.78 -1.42 -6.29
CA VAL A 72 -11.78 -0.37 -6.17
C VAL A 72 -12.50 0.97 -6.23
N ASP A 73 -12.17 1.85 -5.31
CA ASP A 73 -12.59 3.24 -5.29
C ASP A 73 -11.36 4.14 -5.21
N ILE A 74 -11.42 5.30 -5.87
CA ILE A 74 -10.41 6.35 -5.78
C ILE A 74 -11.15 7.65 -5.47
N SER A 75 -10.95 8.18 -4.27
CA SER A 75 -11.62 9.37 -3.73
C SER A 75 -10.63 10.41 -3.21
#